data_AF-A0A7G7G3W5-F1
#
_entry.id   AF-A0A7G7G3W5-F1
#
_cell.length_a   1.000
_cell.length_b   1.000
_cell.length_c   1.000
_cell.angle_alpha   90.00
_cell.angle_beta   90.00
_cell.angle_gamma   90.00
#
_symmetry.space_group_name_H-M   'P 1'
#
loop_
_entity.id
_entity.type
_entity.pdbx_description
1 polymer ?
#
loop_
_entity_poly.entity_id
_entity_poly.type
_entity_poly.pdbx_seq_one_letter_code
_entity_poly.pdbx_strand_id
1 'polypeptide(L)'
;MNETIKLSSFGRKNKVLLINEEVIQFNRRTIFRKDIIGIKQYAKALQFYRFRVGEQHYLGLKTATQQLDILLTCYFDIDQDYFLDLEDRITAAIWEQTTDQIWLRHKEILKNNGTIAVGHCQVSRTGITLHKATDLTGKPLLITWPELHYQILHDRLVLNNQTDYAIYTNLYFKDTWNLDVFIALLDWITQENGLGELPEANTLGL
;
A
#
# COMPACT_ATOMS: atom_id res chain seq x y z
N MET A 1 -2.15 -22.44 -1.68
CA MET A 1 -3.51 -22.36 -2.26
C MET A 1 -3.44 -22.65 -3.75
N ASN A 2 -4.25 -23.57 -4.26
CA ASN A 2 -4.38 -23.86 -5.68
C ASN A 2 -5.82 -24.24 -5.98
N GLU A 3 -6.60 -23.30 -6.50
CA GLU A 3 -8.03 -23.51 -6.72
C GLU A 3 -8.58 -22.73 -7.90
N THR A 4 -9.76 -23.15 -8.36
CA THR A 4 -10.51 -22.43 -9.38
C THR A 4 -11.54 -21.53 -8.70
N ILE A 5 -11.40 -20.22 -8.88
CA ILE A 5 -12.25 -19.20 -8.27
C ILE A 5 -13.23 -18.59 -9.28
N LYS A 6 -14.35 -18.04 -8.77
CA LYS A 6 -15.21 -17.09 -9.49
C LYS A 6 -14.82 -15.67 -9.08
N LEU A 7 -14.96 -14.72 -10.02
CA LEU A 7 -14.62 -13.30 -9.80
C LEU A 7 -15.85 -12.39 -9.68
N SER A 8 -17.05 -12.91 -9.99
CA SER A 8 -18.29 -12.14 -9.97
C SER A 8 -19.43 -13.02 -9.52
N SER A 9 -20.42 -12.44 -8.81
CA SER A 9 -21.64 -13.14 -8.37
C SER A 9 -22.35 -13.90 -9.48
N PHE A 10 -22.31 -13.38 -10.72
CA PHE A 10 -22.97 -14.00 -11.87
C PHE A 10 -22.04 -14.87 -12.73
N GLY A 11 -20.78 -15.07 -12.28
CA GLY A 11 -19.75 -15.79 -13.01
C GLY A 11 -19.55 -17.24 -12.55
N ARG A 12 -19.08 -18.09 -13.46
CA ARG A 12 -18.64 -19.45 -13.12
C ARG A 12 -17.26 -19.42 -12.46
N LYS A 13 -16.98 -20.42 -11.61
CA LYS A 13 -15.63 -20.69 -11.12
C LYS A 13 -14.78 -21.20 -12.29
N ASN A 14 -13.97 -20.34 -12.89
CA ASN A 14 -13.14 -20.69 -14.06
C ASN A 14 -11.77 -20.01 -14.08
N LYS A 15 -11.38 -19.32 -13.01
CA LYS A 15 -10.09 -18.66 -12.90
C LYS A 15 -9.19 -19.43 -11.96
N VAL A 16 -8.09 -19.95 -12.49
CA VAL A 16 -7.09 -20.62 -11.66
C VAL A 16 -6.31 -19.56 -10.88
N LEU A 17 -6.28 -19.73 -9.56
CA LEU A 17 -5.45 -18.97 -8.64
C LEU A 17 -4.51 -19.93 -7.93
N LEU A 18 -3.21 -19.72 -8.13
CA LEU A 18 -2.14 -20.45 -7.47
C LEU A 18 -1.32 -19.47 -6.64
N ILE A 19 -1.25 -19.74 -5.33
CA ILE A 19 -0.44 -19.00 -4.38
C ILE A 19 0.37 -20.04 -3.60
N ASN A 20 1.69 -20.00 -3.75
CA ASN A 20 2.63 -20.77 -2.95
C ASN A 20 3.75 -19.83 -2.45
N GLU A 21 4.79 -20.41 -1.85
CA GLU A 21 5.92 -19.68 -1.25
C GLU A 21 6.82 -18.97 -2.27
N GLU A 22 6.80 -19.38 -3.54
CA GLU A 22 7.68 -18.83 -4.57
C GLU A 22 6.94 -17.88 -5.51
N VAL A 23 5.71 -18.21 -5.87
CA VAL A 23 4.97 -17.58 -6.95
C VAL A 23 3.50 -17.32 -6.60
N ILE A 24 2.98 -16.29 -7.23
CA ILE A 24 1.56 -15.94 -7.28
C ILE A 24 1.16 -15.91 -8.74
N GLN A 25 0.24 -16.79 -9.12
CA GLN A 25 -0.25 -16.91 -10.49
C GLN A 25 -1.76 -16.71 -10.55
N PHE A 26 -2.17 -15.80 -11.43
CA PHE A 26 -3.57 -15.50 -11.69
C PHE A 26 -3.77 -15.02 -13.13
N ASN A 27 -4.80 -15.52 -13.80
CA ASN A 27 -5.18 -15.12 -15.17
C ASN A 27 -4.00 -15.11 -16.17
N ARG A 28 -3.20 -16.18 -16.18
CA ARG A 28 -1.98 -16.37 -17.02
C ARG A 28 -0.82 -15.42 -16.72
N ARG A 29 -0.89 -14.64 -15.65
CA ARG A 29 0.25 -13.87 -15.14
C ARG A 29 0.85 -14.59 -13.95
N THR A 30 2.17 -14.59 -13.87
CA THR A 30 2.92 -15.17 -12.75
C THR A 30 3.90 -14.14 -12.24
N ILE A 31 3.82 -13.83 -10.95
CA ILE A 31 4.75 -12.98 -10.24
C ILE A 31 5.51 -13.85 -9.23
N PHE A 32 6.84 -13.74 -9.22
CA PHE A 32 7.66 -14.30 -8.15
C PHE A 32 7.56 -13.41 -6.92
N ARG A 33 7.34 -14.01 -5.75
CA ARG A 33 7.17 -13.27 -4.48
C ARG A 33 8.35 -12.38 -4.15
N LYS A 34 9.57 -12.90 -4.34
CA LYS A 34 10.83 -12.18 -4.13
C LYS A 34 10.96 -10.88 -4.96
N ASP A 35 10.25 -10.80 -6.10
CA ASP A 35 10.33 -9.66 -7.01
C ASP A 35 9.21 -8.63 -6.75
N ILE A 36 8.30 -8.90 -5.80
CA ILE A 36 7.23 -7.99 -5.44
C ILE A 36 7.82 -6.76 -4.76
N ILE A 37 7.50 -5.59 -5.31
CA ILE A 37 7.88 -4.28 -4.78
C ILE A 37 6.66 -3.46 -4.38
N GLY A 38 5.46 -3.95 -4.66
CA GLY A 38 4.23 -3.22 -4.46
C GLY A 38 3.06 -4.12 -4.15
N ILE A 39 2.33 -3.77 -3.09
CA ILE A 39 1.02 -4.33 -2.74
C ILE A 39 -0.02 -3.22 -2.62
N LYS A 40 -1.26 -3.51 -2.99
CA LYS A 40 -2.39 -2.58 -2.87
C LYS A 40 -3.68 -3.35 -2.64
N GLN A 41 -4.41 -3.02 -1.59
CA GLN A 41 -5.74 -3.57 -1.32
C GLN A 41 -6.74 -2.45 -1.07
N TYR A 42 -7.96 -2.61 -1.55
CA TYR A 42 -9.10 -1.77 -1.15
C TYR A 42 -10.42 -2.46 -1.50
N ALA A 43 -11.46 -2.11 -0.75
CA ALA A 43 -12.84 -2.39 -1.12
C ALA A 43 -13.54 -1.08 -1.55
N LYS A 44 -14.49 -1.18 -2.48
CA LYS A 44 -15.34 -0.04 -2.86
C LYS A 44 -16.77 -0.48 -3.11
N ALA A 45 -17.71 0.31 -2.63
CA ALA A 45 -19.13 0.11 -2.95
C ALA A 45 -19.37 0.29 -4.45
N LEU A 46 -20.13 -0.63 -5.04
CA LEU A 46 -20.69 -0.46 -6.37
C LEU A 46 -22.04 0.24 -6.26
N GLN A 47 -22.22 1.29 -7.06
CA GLN A 47 -23.43 2.11 -7.04
C GLN A 47 -24.06 2.16 -8.43
N PHE A 48 -25.38 2.01 -8.47
CA PHE A 48 -26.21 2.33 -9.63
C PHE A 48 -27.09 3.51 -9.26
N TYR A 49 -26.79 4.68 -9.85
CA TYR A 49 -27.30 5.97 -9.37
C TYR A 49 -27.03 6.16 -7.87
N ARG A 50 -28.09 6.19 -7.04
CA ARG A 50 -28.00 6.41 -5.59
C ARG A 50 -28.07 5.10 -4.78
N PHE A 51 -28.20 3.96 -5.45
CA PHE A 51 -28.39 2.67 -4.79
C PHE A 51 -27.08 1.88 -4.77
N ARG A 52 -26.71 1.36 -3.60
CA ARG A 52 -25.65 0.35 -3.50
C ARG A 52 -26.16 -0.93 -4.16
N VAL A 53 -25.43 -1.40 -5.15
CA VAL A 53 -25.74 -2.63 -5.90
C VAL A 53 -24.71 -3.72 -5.66
N GLY A 54 -23.73 -3.47 -4.80
CA GLY A 54 -22.70 -4.45 -4.47
C GLY A 54 -21.42 -3.81 -3.93
N GLU A 55 -20.35 -4.59 -4.01
CA GLU A 55 -19.02 -4.23 -3.57
C GLU A 55 -17.96 -4.86 -4.48
N GLN A 56 -16.84 -4.17 -4.62
CA GLN A 56 -15.71 -4.62 -5.38
C GLN A 56 -14.47 -4.62 -4.48
N HIS A 57 -13.86 -5.78 -4.32
CA HIS A 57 -12.64 -5.99 -3.56
C HIS A 57 -11.48 -6.14 -4.56
N TYR A 58 -10.44 -5.34 -4.36
CA TYR A 58 -9.27 -5.32 -5.21
C TYR A 58 -8.04 -5.70 -4.39
N LEU A 59 -7.25 -6.63 -4.91
CA LEU A 59 -5.89 -6.90 -4.47
C LEU A 59 -4.95 -6.83 -5.67
N GLY A 60 -3.96 -5.95 -5.59
CA GLY A 60 -2.95 -5.74 -6.61
C GLY A 60 -1.57 -6.06 -6.06
N LEU A 61 -0.75 -6.67 -6.92
CA LEU A 61 0.67 -6.92 -6.69
C LEU A 61 1.46 -6.43 -7.89
N LYS A 62 2.61 -5.81 -7.66
CA LYS A 62 3.50 -5.38 -8.75
C LYS A 62 4.97 -5.68 -8.49
N THR A 63 5.68 -5.95 -9.57
CA THR A 63 7.14 -5.95 -9.66
C THR A 63 7.59 -4.69 -10.40
N ALA A 64 8.89 -4.61 -10.75
CA ALA A 64 9.40 -3.56 -11.62
C ALA A 64 8.83 -3.60 -13.05
N THR A 65 8.38 -4.77 -13.53
CA THR A 65 8.03 -4.99 -14.94
C THR A 65 6.59 -5.45 -15.16
N GLN A 66 5.90 -5.92 -14.12
CA GLN A 66 4.56 -6.49 -14.25
C GLN A 66 3.67 -6.20 -13.04
N GLN A 67 2.35 -6.28 -13.27
CA GLN A 67 1.31 -6.15 -12.26
C GLN A 67 0.32 -7.32 -12.39
N LEU A 68 -0.12 -7.85 -11.26
CA LEU A 68 -1.14 -8.88 -11.14
C LEU A 68 -2.27 -8.30 -10.29
N ASP A 69 -3.47 -8.26 -10.86
CA ASP A 69 -4.65 -7.72 -10.21
C ASP A 69 -5.69 -8.83 -10.03
N ILE A 70 -6.17 -9.00 -8.81
CA ILE A 70 -7.31 -9.84 -8.46
C ILE A 70 -8.46 -8.90 -8.13
N LEU A 71 -9.56 -9.05 -8.86
CA LEU A 71 -10.76 -8.25 -8.70
C LEU A 71 -11.95 -9.16 -8.43
N LEU A 72 -12.50 -9.07 -7.23
CA LEU A 72 -13.68 -9.79 -6.80
C LEU A 72 -14.85 -8.82 -6.76
N THR A 73 -15.93 -9.16 -7.43
CA THR A 73 -17.11 -8.31 -7.53
C THR A 73 -18.34 -9.03 -7.00
N CYS A 74 -18.86 -8.57 -5.86
CA CYS A 74 -20.11 -9.05 -5.30
C CYS A 74 -21.25 -8.09 -5.72
N TYR A 75 -22.33 -8.62 -6.29
CA TYR A 75 -23.53 -7.87 -6.66
C TYR A 75 -24.71 -8.30 -5.78
N PHE A 76 -25.48 -7.33 -5.28
CA PHE A 76 -26.70 -7.54 -4.49
C PHE A 76 -26.51 -8.55 -3.34
N ASP A 77 -25.32 -8.57 -2.75
CA ASP A 77 -24.89 -9.50 -1.69
C ASP A 77 -24.97 -10.99 -2.09
N ILE A 78 -25.12 -11.29 -3.38
CA ILE A 78 -25.11 -12.65 -3.92
C ILE A 78 -23.72 -13.22 -3.75
N ASP A 79 -23.66 -14.35 -3.03
CA ASP A 79 -22.44 -15.07 -2.69
C ASP A 79 -21.44 -14.26 -1.85
N GLN A 80 -21.93 -13.32 -1.04
CA GLN A 80 -21.08 -12.46 -0.21
C GLN A 80 -20.13 -13.27 0.68
N ASP A 81 -20.63 -14.26 1.41
CA ASP A 81 -19.80 -15.10 2.30
C ASP A 81 -18.66 -15.80 1.55
N TYR A 82 -18.92 -16.24 0.30
CA TYR A 82 -17.88 -16.84 -0.53
C TYR A 82 -16.80 -15.82 -0.92
N PHE A 83 -17.17 -14.58 -1.23
CA PHE A 83 -16.20 -13.55 -1.63
C PHE A 83 -15.39 -13.04 -0.45
N LEU A 84 -16.01 -12.88 0.72
CA LEU A 84 -15.31 -12.52 1.95
C LEU A 84 -14.33 -13.61 2.38
N ASP A 85 -14.75 -14.87 2.45
CA ASP A 85 -13.85 -16.00 2.75
C ASP A 85 -12.70 -16.11 1.74
N LEU A 86 -13.00 -15.93 0.45
CA LEU A 86 -11.97 -15.96 -0.57
C LEU A 86 -10.97 -14.79 -0.42
N GLU A 87 -11.46 -13.57 -0.16
CA GLU A 87 -10.59 -12.42 0.08
C GLU A 87 -9.69 -12.67 1.29
N ASP A 88 -10.26 -13.10 2.42
CA ASP A 88 -9.50 -13.35 3.65
C ASP A 88 -8.41 -14.40 3.44
N ARG A 89 -8.73 -15.48 2.72
CA ARG A 89 -7.74 -16.54 2.40
C ARG A 89 -6.65 -16.06 1.47
N ILE A 90 -6.98 -15.23 0.47
CA ILE A 90 -6.00 -14.65 -0.45
C ILE A 90 -5.08 -13.68 0.30
N THR A 91 -5.67 -12.79 1.09
CA THR A 91 -4.97 -11.80 1.90
C THR A 91 -4.06 -12.53 2.89
N ALA A 92 -4.57 -13.43 3.72
CA ALA A 92 -3.76 -14.19 4.67
C ALA A 92 -2.59 -14.94 4.00
N ALA A 93 -2.79 -15.50 2.81
CA ALA A 93 -1.72 -16.19 2.09
C ALA A 93 -0.63 -15.22 1.57
N ILE A 94 -0.98 -13.99 1.19
CA ILE A 94 -0.08 -13.05 0.51
C ILE A 94 0.54 -12.04 1.48
N TRP A 95 -0.25 -11.57 2.44
CA TRP A 95 -0.04 -10.29 3.14
C TRP A 95 1.27 -10.28 3.90
N GLU A 96 1.36 -11.01 5.02
CA GLU A 96 2.47 -10.97 5.98
C GLU A 96 3.83 -11.05 5.28
N GLN A 97 4.09 -12.13 4.53
CA GLN A 97 5.37 -12.31 3.84
C GLN A 97 5.70 -11.20 2.83
N THR A 98 4.69 -10.70 2.10
CA THR A 98 4.91 -9.66 1.07
C THR A 98 5.12 -8.30 1.73
N THR A 99 4.30 -7.95 2.71
CA THR A 99 4.40 -6.68 3.44
C THR A 99 5.70 -6.60 4.22
N ASP A 100 6.12 -7.68 4.87
CA ASP A 100 7.36 -7.74 5.64
C ASP A 100 8.58 -7.58 4.74
N GLN A 101 8.60 -8.24 3.59
CA GLN A 101 9.68 -8.09 2.60
C GLN A 101 9.81 -6.64 2.14
N ILE A 102 8.69 -6.00 1.78
CA ILE A 102 8.69 -4.60 1.31
C ILE A 102 9.09 -3.66 2.47
N TRP A 103 8.55 -3.89 3.66
CA TRP A 103 8.83 -3.13 4.87
C TRP A 103 10.32 -3.19 5.24
N LEU A 104 10.90 -4.39 5.31
CA LEU A 104 12.33 -4.60 5.58
C LEU A 104 13.20 -3.90 4.54
N ARG A 105 12.87 -4.04 3.26
CA ARG A 105 13.60 -3.36 2.18
C ARG A 105 13.55 -1.84 2.33
N HIS A 106 12.38 -1.28 2.62
CA HIS A 106 12.20 0.15 2.84
C HIS A 106 12.96 0.63 4.07
N LYS A 107 12.89 -0.10 5.18
CA LYS A 107 13.66 0.16 6.40
C LYS A 107 15.15 0.26 6.06
N GLU A 108 15.71 -0.72 5.37
CA GLU A 108 17.12 -0.69 4.95
C GLU A 108 17.47 0.49 4.03
N ILE A 109 16.59 0.85 3.09
CA ILE A 109 16.77 2.04 2.25
C ILE A 109 16.90 3.30 3.11
N LEU A 110 16.00 3.49 4.08
CA LEU A 110 16.03 4.66 4.97
C LEU A 110 17.26 4.64 5.89
N LYS A 111 17.63 3.47 6.43
CA LYS A 111 18.83 3.34 7.27
C LYS A 111 20.10 3.76 6.52
N ASN A 112 20.15 3.48 5.21
CA ASN A 112 21.27 3.81 4.33
C ASN A 112 21.16 5.20 3.66
N ASN A 113 20.40 6.14 4.25
CA ASN A 113 20.20 7.51 3.75
C ASN A 113 19.53 7.60 2.36
N GLY A 114 18.86 6.53 1.91
CA GLY A 114 18.09 6.51 0.69
C GLY A 114 16.72 7.15 0.85
N THR A 115 15.96 7.18 -0.26
CA THR A 115 14.60 7.70 -0.31
C THR A 115 13.62 6.66 -0.86
N ILE A 116 12.42 6.62 -0.30
CA ILE A 116 11.33 5.75 -0.77
C ILE A 116 10.24 6.61 -1.39
N ALA A 117 9.67 6.17 -2.51
CA ALA A 117 8.47 6.79 -3.08
C ALA A 117 7.20 6.06 -2.63
N VAL A 118 6.25 6.79 -2.04
CA VAL A 118 4.92 6.29 -1.68
C VAL A 118 3.87 7.26 -2.21
N GLY A 119 3.16 6.87 -3.28
CA GLY A 119 2.27 7.78 -3.99
C GLY A 119 3.03 9.00 -4.51
N HIS A 120 2.55 10.20 -4.16
CA HIS A 120 3.21 11.48 -4.45
C HIS A 120 4.12 11.98 -3.32
N CYS A 121 4.50 11.11 -2.38
CA CYS A 121 5.42 11.41 -1.30
C CYS A 121 6.80 10.79 -1.57
N GLN A 122 7.85 11.50 -1.19
CA GLN A 122 9.19 10.94 -1.01
C GLN A 122 9.53 10.94 0.47
N VAL A 123 9.82 9.77 1.01
CA VAL A 123 10.16 9.55 2.41
C VAL A 123 11.68 9.42 2.51
N SER A 124 12.30 10.19 3.38
CA SER A 124 13.74 10.20 3.61
C SER A 124 14.02 10.20 5.12
N ARG A 125 15.29 10.23 5.51
CA ARG A 125 15.65 10.34 6.93
C ARG A 125 15.27 11.67 7.58
N THR A 126 15.06 12.73 6.82
CA THR A 126 14.72 14.05 7.38
C THR A 126 13.22 14.26 7.51
N GLY A 127 12.41 13.52 6.77
CA GLY A 127 10.96 13.65 6.77
C GLY A 127 10.31 13.19 5.48
N ILE A 128 9.16 13.77 5.18
CA ILE A 128 8.34 13.45 4.01
C ILE A 128 8.21 14.67 3.11
N THR A 129 8.71 14.55 1.88
CA THR A 129 8.58 15.56 0.84
C THR A 129 7.33 15.30 -0.01
N LEU A 130 6.47 16.29 -0.12
CA LEU A 130 5.23 16.25 -0.89
C LEU A 130 5.44 16.85 -2.30
N HIS A 131 5.22 16.05 -3.35
CA HIS A 131 5.44 16.49 -4.74
C HIS A 131 4.19 17.06 -5.42
N LYS A 132 2.99 16.75 -4.91
CA LYS A 132 1.72 17.21 -5.48
C LYS A 132 1.28 18.58 -4.94
N ALA A 133 1.83 18.98 -3.81
CA ALA A 133 1.62 20.28 -3.19
C ALA A 133 2.90 21.10 -3.42
N THR A 134 3.06 21.62 -4.64
CA THR A 134 3.94 22.78 -4.80
C THR A 134 3.24 23.95 -4.14
N ASP A 135 3.96 24.70 -3.31
CA ASP A 135 3.49 26.03 -2.93
C ASP A 135 3.28 26.91 -4.19
N LEU A 136 2.74 28.10 -4.01
CA LEU A 136 2.59 29.08 -5.10
C LEU A 136 3.93 29.41 -5.80
N THR A 137 5.07 28.99 -5.22
CA THR A 137 6.43 29.21 -5.73
C THR A 137 7.03 27.99 -6.45
N GLY A 138 6.29 26.88 -6.56
CA GLY A 138 6.76 25.67 -7.23
C GLY A 138 7.68 24.78 -6.39
N LYS A 139 7.84 25.05 -5.09
CA LYS A 139 8.77 24.33 -4.22
C LYS A 139 8.11 23.10 -3.60
N PRO A 140 8.82 21.97 -3.52
CA PRO A 140 8.34 20.80 -2.80
C PRO A 140 8.24 21.11 -1.30
N LEU A 141 7.12 20.74 -0.70
CA LEU A 141 6.86 20.96 0.73
C LEU A 141 7.40 19.79 1.55
N LEU A 142 8.15 20.08 2.60
CA LEU A 142 8.71 19.09 3.53
C LEU A 142 7.96 19.11 4.85
N ILE A 143 7.54 17.92 5.31
CA ILE A 143 7.11 17.69 6.69
C ILE A 143 8.24 16.96 7.40
N THR A 144 8.91 17.61 8.35
CA THR A 144 9.96 16.95 9.14
C THR A 144 9.36 15.96 10.14
N TRP A 145 10.13 14.97 10.60
CA TRP A 145 9.61 13.98 11.57
C TRP A 145 9.02 14.58 12.85
N PRO A 146 9.65 15.58 13.50
CA PRO A 146 9.08 16.21 14.69
C PRO A 146 7.78 16.97 14.43
N GLU A 147 7.57 17.43 13.20
CA GLU A 147 6.39 18.18 12.78
C GLU A 147 5.29 17.30 12.19
N LEU A 148 5.56 16.01 11.98
CA LEU A 148 4.63 15.10 11.36
C LEU A 148 3.46 14.80 12.29
N HIS A 149 2.25 15.04 11.80
CA HIS A 149 1.04 14.39 12.30
C HIS A 149 0.46 13.52 11.19
N TYR A 150 -0.07 12.35 11.58
CA TYR A 150 -0.79 11.50 10.65
C TYR A 150 -1.99 10.85 11.30
N GLN A 151 -3.00 10.60 10.48
CA GLN A 151 -4.24 9.94 10.89
C GLN A 151 -4.64 8.89 9.85
N ILE A 152 -4.89 7.67 10.33
CA ILE A 152 -5.42 6.58 9.50
C ILE A 152 -6.95 6.68 9.53
N LEU A 153 -7.54 6.89 8.36
CA LEU A 153 -8.98 6.84 8.14
C LEU A 153 -9.32 5.59 7.32
N HIS A 154 -10.61 5.24 7.28
CA HIS A 154 -11.09 4.03 6.60
C HIS A 154 -10.68 3.92 5.12
N ASP A 155 -10.51 5.04 4.40
CA ASP A 155 -10.21 5.08 2.97
C ASP A 155 -8.84 5.70 2.62
N ARG A 156 -8.15 6.29 3.61
CA ARG A 156 -6.92 7.06 3.37
C ARG A 156 -6.06 7.23 4.61
N LEU A 157 -4.79 7.49 4.37
CA LEU A 157 -3.86 8.08 5.34
C LEU A 157 -3.80 9.60 5.10
N VAL A 158 -4.02 10.37 6.17
CA VAL A 158 -3.82 11.82 6.19
C VAL A 158 -2.45 12.09 6.78
N LEU A 159 -1.65 12.91 6.10
CA LEU A 159 -0.39 13.46 6.62
C LEU A 159 -0.50 14.98 6.67
N ASN A 160 -0.06 15.60 7.75
CA ASN A 160 -0.02 17.05 7.86
C ASN A 160 1.14 17.51 8.74
N ASN A 161 1.56 18.75 8.52
CA ASN A 161 2.47 19.42 9.41
C ASN A 161 1.68 20.00 10.60
N GLN A 162 2.17 19.80 11.83
CA GLN A 162 1.57 20.30 13.07
C GLN A 162 1.72 21.82 13.24
N THR A 163 2.78 22.41 12.69
CA THR A 163 3.09 23.85 12.78
C THR A 163 2.53 24.63 11.61
N ASP A 164 2.38 24.01 10.43
CA ASP A 164 1.78 24.61 9.23
C ASP A 164 0.69 23.72 8.61
N TYR A 165 -0.57 23.99 8.97
CA TYR A 165 -1.73 23.24 8.47
C TYR A 165 -1.97 23.37 6.95
N ALA A 166 -1.31 24.32 6.26
CA ALA A 166 -1.38 24.39 4.80
C ALA A 166 -0.60 23.25 4.14
N ILE A 167 0.36 22.64 4.84
CA ILE A 167 1.14 21.50 4.38
C ILE A 167 0.45 20.21 4.80
N TYR A 168 -0.36 19.65 3.90
CA TYR A 168 -1.04 18.38 4.13
C TYR A 168 -1.18 17.55 2.86
N THR A 169 -1.43 16.26 3.03
CA THR A 169 -1.81 15.40 1.93
C THR A 169 -2.66 14.21 2.33
N ASN A 170 -3.39 13.67 1.36
CA ASN A 170 -4.20 12.47 1.50
C ASN A 170 -3.66 11.38 0.58
N LEU A 171 -3.30 10.23 1.15
CA LEU A 171 -2.93 9.02 0.42
C LEU A 171 -4.10 8.03 0.52
N TYR A 172 -4.83 7.84 -0.58
CA TYR A 172 -5.97 6.92 -0.60
C TYR A 172 -5.50 5.49 -0.87
N PHE A 173 -6.04 4.49 -0.16
CA PHE A 173 -5.71 3.07 -0.35
C PHE A 173 -5.96 2.60 -1.80
N LYS A 174 -7.00 3.15 -2.44
CA LYS A 174 -7.35 2.82 -3.84
C LYS A 174 -6.29 3.27 -4.86
N ASP A 175 -5.59 4.36 -4.55
CA ASP A 175 -4.68 5.06 -5.48
C ASP A 175 -3.20 4.83 -5.15
N THR A 176 -2.89 4.41 -3.91
CA THR A 176 -1.52 4.39 -3.39
C THR A 176 -1.03 2.96 -3.16
N TRP A 177 0.07 2.61 -3.80
CA TRP A 177 0.77 1.35 -3.53
C TRP A 177 1.54 1.44 -2.21
N ASN A 178 1.63 0.32 -1.50
CA ASN A 178 2.38 0.17 -0.25
C ASN A 178 1.90 1.07 0.90
N LEU A 179 0.62 1.46 0.90
CA LEU A 179 0.13 2.37 1.93
C LEU A 179 0.15 1.72 3.32
N ASP A 180 -0.28 0.46 3.45
CA ASP A 180 -0.20 -0.29 4.71
C ASP A 180 1.25 -0.46 5.20
N VAL A 181 2.16 -0.79 4.28
CA VAL A 181 3.59 -0.87 4.58
C VAL A 181 4.14 0.49 5.04
N PHE A 182 3.65 1.58 4.43
CA PHE A 182 4.06 2.92 4.81
C PHE A 182 3.53 3.31 6.19
N ILE A 183 2.30 2.95 6.54
CA ILE A 183 1.75 3.11 7.90
C ILE A 183 2.66 2.42 8.92
N ALA A 184 3.02 1.15 8.69
CA ALA A 184 3.92 0.41 9.57
C ALA A 184 5.33 1.05 9.65
N LEU A 185 5.82 1.67 8.56
CA LEU A 185 7.06 2.44 8.59
C LEU A 185 6.93 3.72 9.43
N LEU A 186 5.80 4.42 9.35
CA LEU A 186 5.57 5.61 10.17
C LEU A 186 5.55 5.30 11.65
N ASP A 187 4.89 4.21 12.05
CA ASP A 187 4.89 3.75 13.44
C ASP A 187 6.32 3.43 13.92
N TRP A 188 7.08 2.67 13.13
CA TRP A 188 8.49 2.37 13.42
C TRP A 188 9.35 3.64 13.54
N ILE A 189 9.18 4.63 12.65
CA ILE A 189 9.96 5.87 12.67
C ILE A 189 9.61 6.75 13.86
N THR A 190 8.31 6.96 14.11
CA THR A 190 7.82 7.99 15.04
C THR A 190 7.56 7.48 16.45
N GLN A 191 7.13 6.23 16.61
CA GLN A 191 6.78 5.64 17.91
C GLN A 191 7.94 4.81 18.48
N GLU A 192 8.69 4.11 17.62
CA GLU A 192 9.82 3.26 18.03
C GLU A 192 11.19 3.95 17.91
N ASN A 193 11.23 5.23 17.50
CA ASN A 193 12.46 5.97 17.23
C ASN A 193 13.41 5.22 16.26
N GLY A 194 12.84 4.57 15.24
CA GLY A 194 13.54 3.63 14.36
C GLY A 194 14.72 4.22 13.58
N LEU A 195 14.73 5.55 13.36
CA LEU A 195 15.83 6.25 12.70
C LEU A 195 16.90 6.79 13.66
N GLY A 196 16.66 6.71 14.99
CA GLY A 196 17.57 7.18 16.04
C GLY A 196 18.73 6.22 16.33
N GLU A 197 18.70 4.98 15.83
CA GLU A 197 19.74 3.96 16.08
C GLU A 197 20.96 4.05 15.15
N LEU A 198 21.12 5.11 14.37
CA LEU A 198 22.17 5.18 13.35
C LEU A 198 23.14 6.31 13.68
N PRO A 199 24.46 6.07 13.59
CA PRO A 199 25.45 7.09 13.88
C PRO A 199 25.13 8.32 13.04
N GLU A 200 25.15 9.49 13.70
CA GLU A 200 25.08 10.79 13.03
C GLU A 200 26.00 10.71 11.81
N ALA A 201 25.46 11.06 10.64
CA ALA A 201 26.24 11.10 9.41
C ALA A 201 27.52 11.87 9.75
N ASN A 202 28.66 11.17 9.75
CA ASN A 202 29.95 11.75 10.09
C ASN A 202 30.03 13.08 9.35
N THR A 203 30.06 14.15 10.13
CA THR A 203 30.63 15.42 9.73
C THR A 203 32.12 15.17 9.47
N LEU A 204 32.42 14.52 8.33
CA LEU A 204 33.68 14.75 7.63
C LEU A 204 33.52 16.19 7.11
N GLY A 205 34.06 17.22 7.74
CA GLY A 205 35.30 17.18 8.50
C GLY A 205 36.47 16.95 7.56
N LEU A 206 36.49 17.65 6.42
CA LEU A 206 37.63 18.24 5.71
C LEU A 206 37.15 18.92 4.41
#